data_AF-A0A937X0F8-F1
#
_entry.id   AF-A0A937X0F8-F1
#
_cell.length_a   1.000
_cell.length_b   1.000
_cell.length_c   1.000
_cell.angle_alpha   90.00
_cell.angle_beta   90.00
_cell.angle_gamma   90.00
#
_symmetry.space_group_name_H-M   'P 1'
#
loop_
_entity.id
_entity.type
_entity.pdbx_description
1 polymer ?
#
loop_
_entity_poly.entity_id
_entity_poly.type
_entity_poly.pdbx_seq_one_letter_code
_entity_poly.pdbx_strand_id
1 'polypeptide(L)'
;MGGGNMGVETIAPAQVRGGKASFLGTSRVDVKAANALAIGGFWRDSARDFFASLTPEGQDPNWFTRLGYKLLGGKEYEGSQEHLSKLQLRMAVCRQNLDKLDGEVEALGDRLEAKRKEARSLVAEEHSLMAQLSANTVSQGEVQAKLAAVQARKAEVQIDYQRLIQRRDDLVASADLFGAALKDAERRLGASEAGTPAERSSIRKDIAEARSRQAEVAVKKADTDREIAETETVLEGLTDQERNLVAEGLRLAEAYTGLAVQLIEVREA
;
A
#
# COMPACT_ATOMS: atom_id res chain seq x y z
N MET A 1 15.93 36.82 -46.48
CA MET A 1 15.86 38.29 -46.40
C MET A 1 14.93 38.63 -45.23
N GLY A 2 15.27 39.38 -44.20
CA GLY A 2 16.44 40.18 -43.86
C GLY A 2 16.02 41.16 -42.74
N GLY A 3 16.94 41.49 -41.83
CA GLY A 3 16.88 42.64 -40.90
C GLY A 3 15.89 42.46 -39.72
N GLY A 4 16.27 42.50 -38.44
CA GLY A 4 17.29 43.33 -37.80
C GLY A 4 16.71 44.71 -37.49
N ASN A 5 16.44 45.02 -36.21
CA ASN A 5 16.89 46.29 -35.65
C ASN A 5 16.93 46.28 -34.11
N MET A 6 18.05 46.78 -33.61
CA MET A 6 18.31 47.07 -32.20
C MET A 6 17.62 48.37 -31.81
N GLY A 7 16.92 48.35 -30.67
CA GLY A 7 16.50 49.56 -29.95
C GLY A 7 17.26 49.62 -28.63
N VAL A 8 18.32 50.42 -28.59
CA VAL A 8 18.99 50.86 -27.36
C VAL A 8 18.17 52.00 -26.80
N GLU A 9 17.54 51.82 -25.63
CA GLU A 9 17.09 52.94 -24.80
C GLU A 9 17.86 52.93 -23.48
N THR A 10 18.73 53.93 -23.37
CA THR A 10 19.40 54.43 -22.17
C THR A 10 18.37 54.86 -21.13
N ILE A 11 18.43 54.29 -19.92
CA ILE A 11 17.89 54.93 -18.70
C ILE A 11 18.96 54.88 -17.60
N ALA A 12 19.29 56.06 -17.10
CA ALA A 12 20.24 56.35 -16.03
C ALA A 12 19.72 55.87 -14.64
N PRO A 13 20.54 55.88 -13.58
CA PRO A 13 20.42 54.97 -12.45
C PRO A 13 19.33 55.38 -11.44
N ALA A 14 18.43 54.45 -11.12
CA ALA A 14 17.51 54.59 -10.01
C ALA A 14 18.15 54.12 -8.69
N GLN A 15 18.23 55.05 -7.74
CA GLN A 15 18.58 54.82 -6.34
C GLN A 15 17.68 53.75 -5.71
N VAL A 16 18.28 52.73 -5.10
CA VAL A 16 17.56 51.77 -4.26
C VAL A 16 17.71 52.19 -2.80
N ARG A 17 16.67 52.82 -2.26
CA ARG A 17 16.44 52.95 -0.82
C ARG A 17 15.15 52.21 -0.47
N GLY A 18 15.31 51.07 0.20
CA GLY A 18 14.33 50.47 1.11
C GLY A 18 13.08 49.82 0.51
N GLY A 19 12.83 48.56 0.90
CA GLY A 19 11.46 48.04 1.00
C GLY A 19 11.17 46.76 0.21
N LYS A 20 11.26 45.64 0.94
CA LYS A 20 10.80 44.26 0.67
C LYS A 20 9.58 44.09 -0.26
N ALA A 21 9.67 43.18 -1.24
CA ALA A 21 8.70 42.11 -1.48
C ALA A 21 9.31 40.96 -2.33
N SER A 22 8.90 39.74 -1.98
CA SER A 22 9.31 38.40 -2.43
C SER A 22 8.72 38.00 -3.81
N PHE A 23 9.27 37.07 -4.61
CA PHE A 23 9.33 35.61 -4.39
C PHE A 23 10.11 34.92 -5.55
N LEU A 24 10.56 33.68 -5.32
CA LEU A 24 11.11 32.63 -6.22
C LEU A 24 12.60 32.59 -6.55
N GLY A 25 13.22 31.49 -6.10
CA GLY A 25 14.27 30.81 -6.85
C GLY A 25 15.69 31.18 -6.48
N THR A 26 16.48 30.14 -6.19
CA THR A 26 17.94 30.13 -6.00
C THR A 26 18.45 30.62 -4.64
N SER A 27 19.02 29.65 -3.92
CA SER A 27 20.14 29.76 -2.98
C SER A 27 20.28 31.09 -2.25
N ARG A 28 19.84 31.10 -0.99
CA ARG A 28 20.57 31.80 0.09
C ARG A 28 21.96 31.15 0.17
N VAL A 29 22.83 31.48 -0.77
CA VAL A 29 24.26 31.43 -0.52
C VAL A 29 24.48 32.41 0.61
N ASP A 30 25.00 31.92 1.72
CA ASP A 30 25.29 32.69 2.91
C ASP A 30 26.01 33.97 2.51
N VAL A 31 25.33 35.11 2.65
CA VAL A 31 25.94 36.44 2.44
C VAL A 31 27.15 36.61 3.37
N LYS A 32 27.22 35.84 4.46
CA LYS A 32 28.39 35.70 5.33
C LYS A 32 29.55 34.94 4.69
N ALA A 33 29.31 33.88 3.92
CA ALA A 33 30.35 33.12 3.22
C ALA A 33 30.90 33.91 2.02
N ALA A 34 30.04 34.61 1.28
CA ALA A 34 30.45 35.51 0.20
C ALA A 34 31.26 36.72 0.72
N ASN A 35 30.87 37.30 1.87
CA ASN A 35 31.66 38.37 2.52
C ASN A 35 32.99 37.84 3.10
N ALA A 36 33.03 36.62 3.64
CA ALA A 36 34.27 36.04 4.17
C ALA A 36 35.30 35.77 3.06
N LEU A 37 34.85 35.32 1.87
CA LEU A 37 35.70 35.13 0.69
C LEU A 37 36.17 36.47 0.10
N ALA A 38 35.30 37.48 0.04
CA ALA A 38 35.64 38.81 -0.46
C ALA A 38 36.62 39.55 0.47
N ILE A 39 36.43 39.46 1.80
CA ILE A 39 37.33 40.04 2.79
C ILE A 39 38.65 39.25 2.81
N GLY A 40 38.61 37.92 2.73
CA GLY A 40 39.81 37.07 2.66
C GLY A 40 40.66 37.30 1.39
N GLY A 41 40.03 37.56 0.24
CA GLY A 41 40.70 37.94 -1.00
C GLY A 41 41.33 39.34 -0.91
N PHE A 42 40.57 40.31 -0.41
CA PHE A 42 41.02 41.70 -0.26
C PHE A 42 42.27 41.83 0.63
N TRP A 43 42.34 41.09 1.74
CA TRP A 43 43.52 41.08 2.63
C TRP A 43 44.70 40.30 2.05
N ARG A 44 44.44 39.24 1.25
CA ARG A 44 45.51 38.44 0.65
C ARG A 44 46.22 39.18 -0.48
N ASP A 45 45.46 39.88 -1.32
CA ASP A 45 46.01 40.66 -2.43
C ASP A 45 46.64 41.98 -1.92
N SER A 46 46.01 42.66 -0.95
CA SER A 46 46.61 43.85 -0.34
C SER A 46 47.90 43.56 0.44
N ALA A 47 48.00 42.40 1.11
CA ALA A 47 49.24 42.00 1.78
C ALA A 47 50.34 41.65 0.76
N ARG A 48 49.99 40.96 -0.33
CA ARG A 48 50.94 40.62 -1.41
C ARG A 48 51.50 41.88 -2.08
N ASP A 49 50.64 42.85 -2.38
CA ASP A 49 51.04 44.13 -2.99
C ASP A 49 51.83 45.01 -2.02
N PHE A 50 51.48 45.02 -0.74
CA PHE A 50 52.24 45.71 0.30
C PHE A 50 53.66 45.12 0.45
N PHE A 51 53.80 43.80 0.54
CA PHE A 51 55.12 43.16 0.64
C PHE A 51 55.94 43.25 -0.66
N ALA A 52 55.30 43.22 -1.83
CA ALA A 52 55.97 43.46 -3.11
C ALA A 52 56.47 44.91 -3.25
N SER A 53 55.74 45.89 -2.69
CA SER A 53 56.15 47.30 -2.67
C SER A 53 57.32 47.61 -1.74
N LEU A 54 57.63 46.69 -0.82
CA LEU A 54 58.72 46.81 0.16
C LEU A 54 60.06 46.23 -0.32
N THR A 55 60.16 45.73 -1.55
CA THR A 55 61.44 45.32 -2.14
C THR A 55 61.78 46.20 -3.33
N PRO A 56 62.56 47.28 -3.15
CA PRO A 56 63.11 48.03 -4.27
C PRO A 56 64.11 47.14 -5.01
N GLU A 57 64.04 47.12 -6.34
CA GLU A 57 65.05 46.48 -7.18
C GLU A 57 66.45 47.03 -6.83
N GLY A 58 67.35 46.16 -6.37
CA GLY A 58 68.76 46.49 -6.13
C GLY A 58 69.22 46.61 -4.68
N GLN A 59 68.43 46.27 -3.66
CA GLN A 59 68.89 46.21 -2.26
C GLN A 59 69.28 44.81 -1.78
N ASP A 60 70.34 44.77 -0.96
CA ASP A 60 70.85 43.62 -0.19
C ASP A 60 69.70 42.76 0.33
N PRO A 61 69.61 41.46 -0.02
CA PRO A 61 68.51 40.57 0.38
C PRO A 61 68.23 40.56 1.90
N ASN A 62 69.20 40.99 2.71
CA ASN A 62 69.13 41.03 4.17
C ASN A 62 68.91 42.44 4.75
N TRP A 63 68.55 43.45 3.94
CA TRP A 63 68.41 44.82 4.41
C TRP A 63 67.32 44.96 5.48
N PHE A 64 66.20 44.24 5.34
CA PHE A 64 65.11 44.21 6.31
C PHE A 64 65.54 43.60 7.65
N THR A 65 66.37 42.56 7.58
CA THR A 65 66.99 41.90 8.74
C THR A 65 67.93 42.86 9.48
N ARG A 66 68.78 43.57 8.75
CA ARG A 66 69.69 44.58 9.32
C ARG A 66 68.96 45.77 9.94
N LEU A 67 67.87 46.23 9.32
CA LEU A 67 67.06 47.32 9.85
C LEU A 67 66.39 46.91 11.17
N GLY A 68 65.87 45.68 11.24
CA GLY A 68 65.26 45.14 12.45
C GLY A 68 66.23 44.94 13.62
N TYR A 69 67.44 44.41 13.36
CA TYR A 69 68.50 44.33 14.38
C TYR A 69 68.92 45.72 14.90
N LYS A 70 68.89 46.76 14.05
CA LYS A 70 69.24 48.14 14.43
C LYS A 70 68.16 48.85 15.24
N LEU A 71 66.88 48.56 14.99
CA LEU A 71 65.75 49.25 15.62
C LEU A 71 65.29 48.61 16.93
N LEU A 72 65.34 47.28 17.03
CA LEU A 72 64.86 46.54 18.21
C LEU A 72 66.01 45.97 19.06
N GLY A 73 67.25 46.00 18.56
CA GLY A 73 68.34 45.25 19.16
C GLY A 73 68.23 43.75 18.85
N GLY A 74 69.37 43.09 18.62
CA GLY A 74 69.38 41.76 17.97
C GLY A 74 68.59 40.65 18.65
N LYS A 75 68.50 40.66 19.99
CA LYS A 75 67.70 39.66 20.74
C LYS A 75 66.19 39.88 20.60
N GLU A 76 65.73 41.13 20.52
CA GLU A 76 64.30 41.43 20.38
C GLU A 76 63.82 41.21 18.94
N TYR A 77 64.71 41.43 17.95
CA TYR A 77 64.44 41.09 16.55
C TYR A 77 64.38 39.57 16.31
N GLU A 78 65.32 38.80 16.87
CA GLU A 78 65.28 37.32 16.83
C GLU A 78 64.03 36.77 17.52
N GLY A 79 63.66 37.31 18.70
CA GLY A 79 62.42 36.94 19.38
C GLY A 79 61.15 37.29 18.58
N SER A 80 61.16 38.42 17.87
CA SER A 80 60.05 38.82 16.98
C SER A 80 59.92 37.92 15.75
N GLN A 81 61.04 37.48 15.18
CA GLN A 81 61.06 36.48 14.09
C GLN A 81 60.56 35.12 14.56
N GLU A 82 60.99 34.66 15.75
CA GLU A 82 60.51 33.41 16.34
C GLU A 82 59.00 33.45 16.61
N HIS A 83 58.48 34.58 17.09
CA HIS A 83 57.04 34.80 17.27
C HIS A 83 56.27 34.78 15.94
N LEU A 84 56.80 35.40 14.88
CA LEU A 84 56.20 35.35 13.54
C LEU A 84 56.17 33.93 12.98
N SER A 85 57.26 33.16 13.10
CA SER A 85 57.31 31.76 12.66
C SER A 85 56.32 30.88 13.44
N LYS A 86 56.21 31.07 14.77
CA LYS A 86 55.20 30.39 15.61
C LYS A 86 53.78 30.75 15.19
N LEU A 87 53.51 32.01 14.87
CA LEU A 87 52.19 32.47 14.40
C LEU A 87 51.84 31.85 13.04
N GLN A 88 52.78 31.84 12.10
CA GLN A 88 52.61 31.21 10.78
C GLN A 88 52.32 29.71 10.89
N LEU A 89 53.03 28.99 11.77
CA LEU A 89 52.77 27.59 12.03
C LEU A 89 51.36 27.37 12.61
N ARG A 90 50.93 28.21 13.57
CA ARG A 90 49.57 28.15 14.12
C ARG A 90 48.51 28.42 13.06
N MET A 91 48.72 29.40 12.18
CA MET A 91 47.81 29.67 11.06
C MET A 91 47.73 28.51 10.07
N ALA A 92 48.87 27.87 9.76
CA ALA A 92 48.90 26.70 8.88
C ALA A 92 48.13 25.51 9.49
N VAL A 93 48.32 25.26 10.79
CA VAL A 93 47.56 24.24 11.52
C VAL A 93 46.06 24.57 11.57
N CYS A 94 45.69 25.82 11.86
CA CYS A 94 44.30 26.26 11.83
C CYS A 94 43.66 26.05 10.44
N ARG A 95 44.38 26.38 9.37
CA ARG A 95 43.91 26.17 8.00
C ARG A 95 43.70 24.69 7.69
N GLN A 96 44.66 23.84 8.04
CA GLN A 96 44.53 22.40 7.86
C GLN A 96 43.33 21.83 8.64
N ASN A 97 43.06 22.34 9.85
CA ASN A 97 41.90 21.93 10.63
C ASN A 97 40.59 22.42 10.01
N LEU A 98 40.55 23.63 9.45
CA LEU A 98 39.39 24.14 8.72
C LEU A 98 39.10 23.30 7.47
N ASP A 99 40.12 22.99 6.66
CA ASP A 99 39.97 22.16 5.46
C ASP A 99 39.43 20.75 5.83
N LYS A 100 39.86 20.19 6.98
CA LYS A 100 39.31 18.93 7.50
C LYS A 100 37.86 19.05 7.93
N LEU A 101 37.51 20.10 8.68
CA LEU A 101 36.14 20.35 9.13
C LEU A 101 35.19 20.58 7.96
N ASP A 102 35.62 21.29 6.92
CA ASP A 102 34.84 21.49 5.70
C ASP A 102 34.53 20.15 5.01
N GLY A 103 35.52 19.27 4.91
CA GLY A 103 35.32 17.90 4.40
C GLY A 103 34.39 17.04 5.26
N GLU A 104 34.45 17.17 6.59
CA GLU A 104 33.51 16.50 7.50
C GLU A 104 32.08 17.02 7.35
N VAL A 105 31.90 18.34 7.16
CA VAL A 105 30.59 18.97 6.94
C VAL A 105 29.98 18.52 5.61
N GLU A 106 30.77 18.46 4.53
CA GLU A 106 30.31 17.93 3.24
C GLU A 106 29.87 16.47 3.36
N ALA A 107 30.68 15.62 3.99
CA ALA A 107 30.35 14.21 4.20
C ALA A 107 29.08 14.02 5.05
N LEU A 108 28.87 14.86 6.07
CA LEU A 108 27.62 14.87 6.84
C LEU A 108 26.42 15.34 6.00
N GLY A 109 26.62 16.31 5.11
CA GLY A 109 25.61 16.78 4.16
C GLY A 109 25.14 15.66 3.24
N ASP A 110 26.07 14.93 2.62
CA ASP A 110 25.76 13.78 1.74
C ASP A 110 25.03 12.67 2.49
N ARG A 111 25.48 12.35 3.71
CA ARG A 111 24.85 11.33 4.56
C ARG A 111 23.45 11.73 4.98
N LEU A 112 23.21 13.01 5.28
CA LEU A 112 21.89 13.53 5.60
C LEU A 112 20.95 13.43 4.40
N GLU A 113 21.41 13.77 3.19
CA GLU A 113 20.59 13.70 1.99
C GLU A 113 20.25 12.25 1.63
N ALA A 114 21.19 11.32 1.78
CA ALA A 114 20.93 9.89 1.63
C ALA A 114 19.85 9.41 2.61
N LYS A 115 19.95 9.79 3.89
CA LYS A 115 18.95 9.44 4.92
C LYS A 115 17.58 10.07 4.65
N ARG A 116 17.53 11.30 4.12
CA ARG A 116 16.27 11.94 3.69
C ARG A 116 15.62 11.20 2.53
N LYS A 117 16.41 10.71 1.57
CA LYS A 117 15.91 9.93 0.44
C LYS A 117 15.32 8.60 0.91
N GLU A 118 16.01 7.90 1.81
CA GLU A 118 15.55 6.66 2.44
C GLU A 118 14.24 6.87 3.23
N ALA A 119 14.16 7.92 4.05
CA ALA A 119 12.93 8.26 4.76
C ALA A 119 11.75 8.54 3.82
N ARG A 120 11.99 9.23 2.69
CA ARG A 120 10.93 9.48 1.69
C ARG A 120 10.44 8.18 1.03
N SER A 121 11.33 7.23 0.76
CA SER A 121 10.92 5.94 0.19
C SER A 121 10.11 5.12 1.20
N LEU A 122 10.52 5.07 2.47
CA LEU A 122 9.78 4.36 3.52
C LEU A 122 8.38 4.93 3.72
N VAL A 123 8.22 6.26 3.73
CA VAL A 123 6.90 6.90 3.80
C VAL A 123 6.01 6.54 2.61
N ALA A 124 6.58 6.50 1.39
CA ALA A 124 5.83 6.10 0.21
C ALA A 124 5.38 4.63 0.28
N GLU A 125 6.24 3.75 0.79
CA GLU A 125 5.95 2.34 1.00
C GLU A 125 4.87 2.14 2.07
N GLU A 126 4.95 2.86 3.19
CA GLU A 126 3.94 2.85 4.25
C GLU A 126 2.55 3.23 3.71
N HIS A 127 2.47 4.30 2.92
CA HIS A 127 1.21 4.73 2.29
C HIS A 127 0.65 3.66 1.33
N SER A 128 1.52 3.01 0.56
CA SER A 128 1.13 1.91 -0.34
C SER A 128 0.55 0.73 0.44
N LEU A 129 1.23 0.30 1.50
CA LEU A 129 0.78 -0.82 2.34
C LEU A 129 -0.54 -0.51 3.06
N MET A 130 -0.70 0.71 3.58
CA MET A 130 -1.96 1.15 4.18
C MET A 130 -3.13 1.13 3.17
N ALA A 131 -2.88 1.55 1.92
CA ALA A 131 -3.89 1.48 0.87
C ALA A 131 -4.29 0.03 0.55
N GLN A 132 -3.32 -0.88 0.49
CA GLN A 132 -3.57 -2.30 0.26
C GLN A 132 -4.35 -2.95 1.42
N LEU A 133 -4.03 -2.62 2.68
CA LEU A 133 -4.79 -3.09 3.85
C LEU A 133 -6.23 -2.60 3.83
N SER A 134 -6.47 -1.35 3.46
CA SER A 134 -7.81 -0.79 3.31
C SER A 134 -8.60 -1.54 2.23
N ALA A 135 -8.00 -1.74 1.06
CA ALA A 135 -8.62 -2.50 -0.02
C ALA A 135 -8.94 -3.95 0.38
N ASN A 136 -8.01 -4.63 1.07
CA ASN A 136 -8.24 -5.98 1.58
C ASN A 136 -9.42 -6.04 2.57
N THR A 137 -9.53 -5.06 3.46
CA THR A 137 -10.63 -4.95 4.43
C THR A 137 -11.99 -4.80 3.71
N VAL A 138 -12.04 -4.01 2.64
CA VAL A 138 -13.25 -3.88 1.81
C VAL A 138 -13.60 -5.22 1.15
N SER A 139 -12.63 -5.89 0.53
CA SER A 139 -12.85 -7.21 -0.09
C SER A 139 -13.31 -8.25 0.92
N GLN A 140 -12.77 -8.26 2.15
CA GLN A 140 -13.24 -9.15 3.22
C GLN A 140 -14.71 -8.89 3.55
N GLY A 141 -15.12 -7.62 3.65
CA GLY A 141 -16.52 -7.24 3.88
C GLY A 141 -17.45 -7.73 2.76
N GLU A 142 -17.02 -7.62 1.50
CA GLU A 142 -17.79 -8.11 0.35
C GLU A 142 -17.95 -9.64 0.37
N VAL A 143 -16.88 -10.38 0.69
CA VAL A 143 -16.93 -11.85 0.81
C VAL A 143 -17.85 -12.27 1.96
N GLN A 144 -17.79 -11.59 3.10
CA GLN A 144 -18.68 -11.84 4.23
C GLN A 144 -20.15 -11.60 3.87
N ALA A 145 -20.46 -10.51 3.16
CA ALA A 145 -21.82 -10.22 2.70
C ALA A 145 -22.33 -11.28 1.72
N LYS A 146 -21.50 -11.72 0.77
CA LYS A 146 -21.84 -12.82 -0.16
C LYS A 146 -22.06 -14.13 0.59
N LEU A 147 -21.22 -14.44 1.57
CA LEU A 147 -21.34 -15.65 2.38
C LEU A 147 -22.67 -15.68 3.15
N ALA A 148 -23.03 -14.57 3.80
CA ALA A 148 -24.30 -14.44 4.50
C ALA A 148 -25.50 -14.63 3.58
N ALA A 149 -25.46 -14.06 2.37
CA ALA A 149 -26.52 -14.22 1.37
C ALA A 149 -26.65 -15.69 0.89
N VAL A 150 -25.53 -16.37 0.65
CA VAL A 150 -25.54 -17.80 0.27
C VAL A 150 -26.08 -18.66 1.40
N GLN A 151 -25.70 -18.39 2.66
CA GLN A 151 -26.21 -19.12 3.82
C GLN A 151 -27.71 -18.92 4.03
N ALA A 152 -28.21 -17.70 3.88
CA ALA A 152 -29.65 -17.41 3.95
C ALA A 152 -30.42 -18.18 2.86
N ARG A 153 -29.95 -18.13 1.62
CA ARG A 153 -30.56 -18.88 0.51
C ARG A 153 -30.50 -20.39 0.74
N LYS A 154 -29.40 -20.91 1.26
CA LYS A 154 -29.26 -22.33 1.60
C LYS A 154 -30.28 -22.75 2.66
N ALA A 155 -30.48 -21.93 3.68
CA ALA A 155 -31.49 -22.20 4.73
C ALA A 155 -32.92 -22.23 4.15
N GLU A 156 -33.26 -21.30 3.26
CA GLU A 156 -34.56 -21.30 2.56
C GLU A 156 -34.76 -22.58 1.75
N VAL A 157 -33.78 -22.97 0.93
CA VAL A 157 -33.84 -24.19 0.12
C VAL A 157 -33.91 -25.44 1.00
N GLN A 158 -33.25 -25.48 2.15
CA GLN A 158 -33.36 -26.59 3.10
C GLN A 158 -34.77 -26.74 3.69
N ILE A 159 -35.47 -25.62 3.94
CA ILE A 159 -36.86 -25.65 4.40
C ILE A 159 -37.76 -26.23 3.30
N ASP A 160 -37.59 -25.79 2.06
CA ASP A 160 -38.38 -26.30 0.94
C ASP A 160 -38.09 -27.78 0.66
N TYR A 161 -36.82 -28.19 0.78
CA TYR A 161 -36.44 -29.60 0.73
C TYR A 161 -37.17 -30.44 1.79
N GLN A 162 -37.22 -29.99 3.04
CA GLN A 162 -37.95 -30.69 4.11
C GLN A 162 -39.45 -30.80 3.82
N ARG A 163 -40.06 -29.78 3.21
CA ARG A 163 -41.47 -29.82 2.80
C ARG A 163 -41.71 -30.85 1.69
N LEU A 164 -40.81 -30.95 0.72
CA LEU A 164 -40.89 -31.97 -0.34
C LEU A 164 -40.75 -33.38 0.22
N ILE A 165 -39.84 -33.58 1.16
CA ILE A 165 -39.66 -34.84 1.90
C ILE A 165 -40.96 -35.24 2.60
N GLN A 166 -41.59 -34.32 3.34
CA GLN A 166 -42.87 -34.58 3.98
C GLN A 166 -43.97 -34.94 2.98
N ARG A 167 -44.07 -34.21 1.87
CA ARG A 167 -45.05 -34.45 0.80
C ARG A 167 -44.87 -35.85 0.18
N ARG A 168 -43.63 -36.26 -0.06
CA ARG A 168 -43.32 -37.61 -0.55
C ARG A 168 -43.76 -38.66 0.46
N ASP A 169 -43.48 -38.46 1.75
CA ASP A 169 -43.84 -39.41 2.80
C ASP A 169 -45.38 -39.56 2.91
N ASP A 170 -46.13 -38.46 2.77
CA ASP A 170 -47.60 -38.48 2.72
C ASP A 170 -48.14 -39.25 1.48
N LEU A 171 -47.46 -39.11 0.33
CA LEU A 171 -47.79 -39.85 -0.89
C LEU A 171 -47.49 -41.34 -0.75
N VAL A 172 -46.40 -41.71 -0.09
CA VAL A 172 -46.06 -43.11 0.22
C VAL A 172 -47.15 -43.71 1.12
N ALA A 173 -47.55 -43.01 2.19
CA ALA A 173 -48.64 -43.46 3.06
C ALA A 173 -49.97 -43.62 2.29
N SER A 174 -50.30 -42.70 1.39
CA SER A 174 -51.49 -42.84 0.52
C SER A 174 -51.40 -44.04 -0.42
N ALA A 175 -50.23 -44.29 -1.01
CA ALA A 175 -50.01 -45.46 -1.87
C ALA A 175 -50.21 -46.77 -1.10
N ASP A 176 -49.76 -46.84 0.15
CA ASP A 176 -49.94 -48.01 1.02
C ASP A 176 -51.42 -48.24 1.36
N LEU A 177 -52.18 -47.18 1.65
CA LEU A 177 -53.63 -47.26 1.88
C LEU A 177 -54.38 -47.79 0.66
N PHE A 178 -54.09 -47.26 -0.54
CA PHE A 178 -54.70 -47.76 -1.77
C PHE A 178 -54.26 -49.19 -2.10
N GLY A 179 -52.99 -49.54 -1.84
CA GLY A 179 -52.49 -50.90 -2.00
C GLY A 179 -53.16 -51.91 -1.07
N ALA A 180 -53.44 -51.52 0.17
CA ALA A 180 -54.20 -52.33 1.12
C ALA A 180 -55.67 -52.52 0.68
N ALA A 181 -56.33 -51.43 0.26
CA ALA A 181 -57.70 -51.48 -0.25
C ALA A 181 -57.81 -52.35 -1.52
N LEU A 182 -56.82 -52.26 -2.42
CA LEU A 182 -56.76 -53.09 -3.62
C LEU A 182 -56.65 -54.58 -3.27
N LYS A 183 -55.74 -54.94 -2.35
CA LYS A 183 -55.57 -56.33 -1.89
C LYS A 183 -56.85 -56.87 -1.24
N ASP A 184 -57.57 -56.05 -0.48
CA ASP A 184 -58.85 -56.45 0.11
C ASP A 184 -59.94 -56.67 -0.95
N ALA A 185 -60.08 -55.74 -1.89
CA ALA A 185 -61.04 -55.86 -2.99
C ALA A 185 -60.75 -57.07 -3.90
N GLU A 186 -59.48 -57.35 -4.19
CA GLU A 186 -59.05 -58.54 -4.94
C GLU A 186 -59.37 -59.84 -4.19
N ARG A 187 -59.17 -59.89 -2.86
CA ARG A 187 -59.59 -61.03 -2.03
C ARG A 187 -61.10 -61.23 -2.05
N ARG A 188 -61.89 -60.16 -1.91
CA ARG A 188 -63.35 -60.20 -1.98
C ARG A 188 -63.84 -60.70 -3.33
N LEU A 189 -63.18 -60.31 -4.43
CA LEU A 189 -63.50 -60.81 -5.77
C LEU A 189 -63.20 -62.32 -5.88
N GLY A 190 -62.06 -62.77 -5.35
CA GLY A 190 -61.67 -64.19 -5.33
C GLY A 190 -62.59 -65.06 -4.46
N ALA A 191 -63.12 -64.53 -3.35
CA ALA A 191 -64.07 -65.23 -2.50
C ALA A 191 -65.52 -65.24 -3.05
N SER A 192 -65.83 -64.37 -4.01
CA SER A 192 -67.18 -64.20 -4.60
C SER A 192 -67.52 -65.24 -5.69
N GLU A 193 -66.87 -66.41 -5.70
CA GLU A 193 -67.13 -67.46 -6.71
C GLU A 193 -68.62 -67.87 -6.80
N ALA A 194 -69.36 -67.78 -5.70
CA ALA A 194 -70.82 -68.01 -5.61
C ALA A 194 -71.69 -66.74 -5.56
N GLY A 195 -71.11 -65.54 -5.60
CA GLY A 195 -71.84 -64.26 -5.54
C GLY A 195 -72.56 -63.90 -6.84
N THR A 196 -73.53 -62.99 -6.77
CA THR A 196 -74.30 -62.57 -7.94
C THR A 196 -73.42 -61.84 -8.97
N PRO A 197 -73.74 -61.87 -10.28
CA PRO A 197 -73.00 -61.11 -11.29
C PRO A 197 -72.90 -59.61 -11.00
N ALA A 198 -73.90 -59.04 -10.33
CA ALA A 198 -73.93 -57.64 -9.93
C ALA A 198 -72.87 -57.31 -8.86
N GLU A 199 -72.71 -58.16 -7.84
CA GLU A 199 -71.69 -58.00 -6.80
C GLU A 199 -70.28 -58.04 -7.39
N ARG A 200 -70.01 -59.02 -8.28
CA ARG A 200 -68.71 -59.13 -8.96
C ARG A 200 -68.41 -57.92 -9.84
N SER A 201 -69.43 -57.38 -10.52
CA SER A 201 -69.31 -56.15 -11.31
C SER A 201 -68.93 -54.95 -10.43
N SER A 202 -69.59 -54.81 -9.27
CA SER A 202 -69.27 -53.74 -8.31
C SER A 202 -67.84 -53.85 -7.79
N ILE A 203 -67.40 -55.04 -7.36
CA ILE A 203 -66.03 -55.23 -6.84
C ILE A 203 -64.98 -54.96 -7.93
N ARG A 204 -65.22 -55.35 -9.18
CA ARG A 204 -64.32 -55.01 -10.30
C ARG A 204 -64.22 -53.51 -10.53
N LYS A 205 -65.32 -52.77 -10.35
CA LYS A 205 -65.31 -51.30 -10.42
C LYS A 205 -64.46 -50.71 -9.30
N ASP A 206 -64.61 -51.20 -8.07
CA ASP A 206 -63.82 -50.75 -6.91
C ASP A 206 -62.31 -51.00 -7.13
N ILE A 207 -61.95 -52.17 -7.67
CA ILE A 207 -60.56 -52.51 -8.05
C ILE A 207 -60.03 -51.54 -9.11
N ALA A 208 -60.81 -51.30 -10.17
CA ALA A 208 -60.40 -50.39 -11.25
C ALA A 208 -60.20 -48.96 -10.72
N GLU A 209 -61.07 -48.49 -9.84
CA GLU A 209 -60.96 -47.19 -9.19
C GLU A 209 -59.73 -47.10 -8.27
N ALA A 210 -59.50 -48.12 -7.44
CA ALA A 210 -58.33 -48.19 -6.57
C ALA A 210 -57.01 -48.20 -7.38
N ARG A 211 -56.95 -48.95 -8.49
CA ARG A 211 -55.80 -48.94 -9.41
C ARG A 211 -55.59 -47.56 -10.06
N SER A 212 -56.67 -46.90 -10.45
CA SER A 212 -56.61 -45.54 -11.01
C SER A 212 -56.01 -44.56 -10.00
N ARG A 213 -56.49 -44.57 -8.75
CA ARG A 213 -55.95 -43.72 -7.67
C ARG A 213 -54.50 -44.06 -7.33
N GLN A 214 -54.14 -45.34 -7.31
CA GLN A 214 -52.75 -45.76 -7.08
C GLN A 214 -51.81 -45.27 -8.20
N ALA A 215 -52.25 -45.31 -9.45
CA ALA A 215 -51.50 -44.76 -10.58
C ALA A 215 -51.33 -43.23 -10.45
N GLU A 216 -52.37 -42.51 -10.05
CA GLU A 216 -52.30 -41.06 -9.81
C GLU A 216 -51.29 -40.71 -8.70
N VAL A 217 -51.32 -41.44 -7.58
CA VAL A 217 -50.34 -41.25 -6.49
C VAL A 217 -48.93 -41.58 -6.94
N ALA A 218 -48.74 -42.62 -7.75
CA ALA A 218 -47.42 -42.99 -8.27
C ALA A 218 -46.84 -41.88 -9.16
N VAL A 219 -47.65 -41.24 -10.00
CA VAL A 219 -47.22 -40.09 -10.81
C VAL A 219 -46.82 -38.92 -9.92
N LYS A 220 -47.69 -38.52 -8.97
CA LYS A 220 -47.39 -37.42 -8.03
C LYS A 220 -46.12 -37.69 -7.21
N LYS A 221 -45.88 -38.94 -6.85
CA LYS A 221 -44.67 -39.35 -6.13
C LYS A 221 -43.44 -39.17 -7.03
N ALA A 222 -43.49 -39.65 -8.27
CA ALA A 222 -42.39 -39.49 -9.22
C ALA A 222 -42.06 -38.01 -9.49
N ASP A 223 -43.08 -37.16 -9.60
CA ASP A 223 -42.88 -35.70 -9.73
C ASP A 223 -42.22 -35.11 -8.47
N THR A 224 -42.66 -35.51 -7.28
CA THR A 224 -42.07 -35.05 -6.01
C THR A 224 -40.63 -35.55 -5.85
N ASP A 225 -40.35 -36.81 -6.19
CA ASP A 225 -38.99 -37.37 -6.16
C ASP A 225 -38.05 -36.63 -7.13
N ARG A 226 -38.57 -36.17 -8.27
CA ARG A 226 -37.83 -35.31 -9.20
C ARG A 226 -37.56 -33.92 -8.61
N GLU A 227 -38.56 -33.27 -8.01
CA GLU A 227 -38.40 -31.97 -7.33
C GLU A 227 -37.36 -32.07 -6.20
N ILE A 228 -37.35 -33.18 -5.44
CA ILE A 228 -36.35 -33.47 -4.41
C ILE A 228 -34.95 -33.53 -5.02
N ALA A 229 -34.76 -34.33 -6.08
CA ALA A 229 -33.45 -34.46 -6.73
C ALA A 229 -32.95 -33.12 -7.30
N GLU A 230 -33.82 -32.33 -7.93
CA GLU A 230 -33.47 -30.98 -8.41
C GLU A 230 -33.05 -30.08 -7.23
N THR A 231 -33.77 -30.14 -6.11
CA THR A 231 -33.45 -29.36 -4.90
C THR A 231 -32.12 -29.80 -4.26
N GLU A 232 -31.80 -31.09 -4.25
CA GLU A 232 -30.51 -31.62 -3.78
C GLU A 232 -29.35 -31.03 -4.59
N THR A 233 -29.47 -31.00 -5.93
CA THR A 233 -28.41 -30.41 -6.78
C THR A 233 -28.21 -28.92 -6.50
N VAL A 234 -29.28 -28.18 -6.18
CA VAL A 234 -29.17 -26.78 -5.77
C VAL A 234 -28.47 -26.64 -4.43
N LEU A 235 -28.78 -27.50 -3.44
CA LEU A 235 -28.12 -27.49 -2.13
C LEU A 235 -26.63 -27.83 -2.21
N GLU A 236 -26.26 -28.76 -3.08
CA GLU A 236 -24.85 -29.08 -3.38
C GLU A 236 -24.13 -27.86 -3.95
N GLY A 237 -24.72 -27.22 -4.98
CA GLY A 237 -24.15 -26.02 -5.60
C GLY A 237 -23.98 -24.85 -4.61
N LEU A 238 -24.96 -24.63 -3.72
CA LEU A 238 -24.85 -23.63 -2.66
C LEU A 238 -23.78 -23.98 -1.63
N THR A 239 -23.60 -25.26 -1.32
CA THR A 239 -22.56 -25.74 -0.41
C THR A 239 -21.17 -25.52 -1.00
N ASP A 240 -20.99 -25.77 -2.29
CA ASP A 240 -19.72 -25.49 -2.97
C ASP A 240 -19.43 -23.99 -3.07
N GLN A 241 -20.47 -23.18 -3.33
CA GLN A 241 -20.34 -21.73 -3.31
C GLN A 241 -19.93 -21.22 -1.91
N GLU A 242 -20.52 -21.77 -0.85
CA GLU A 242 -20.16 -21.46 0.54
C GLU A 242 -18.69 -21.81 0.83
N ARG A 243 -18.24 -23.01 0.45
CA ARG A 243 -16.83 -23.43 0.61
C ARG A 243 -15.87 -22.51 -0.12
N ASN A 244 -16.20 -22.12 -1.35
CA ASN A 244 -15.37 -21.22 -2.15
C ASN A 244 -15.23 -19.84 -1.51
N LEU A 245 -16.33 -19.28 -0.99
CA LEU A 245 -16.32 -17.99 -0.29
C LEU A 245 -15.53 -18.07 1.02
N VAL A 246 -15.64 -19.16 1.77
CA VAL A 246 -14.83 -19.39 2.97
C VAL A 246 -13.33 -19.45 2.62
N ALA A 247 -12.96 -20.16 1.55
CA ALA A 247 -11.58 -20.24 1.09
C ALA A 247 -11.06 -18.87 0.61
N GLU A 248 -11.88 -18.08 -0.08
CA GLU A 248 -11.55 -16.71 -0.48
C GLU A 248 -11.34 -15.80 0.73
N GLY A 249 -12.23 -15.88 1.72
CA GLY A 249 -12.10 -15.15 2.98
C GLY A 249 -10.81 -15.49 3.73
N LEU A 250 -10.42 -16.78 3.74
CA LEU A 250 -9.16 -17.21 4.35
C LEU A 250 -7.94 -16.62 3.64
N ARG A 251 -7.91 -16.65 2.30
CA ARG A 251 -6.82 -16.04 1.51
C ARG A 251 -6.71 -14.54 1.76
N LEU A 252 -7.84 -13.83 1.88
CA LEU A 252 -7.85 -12.41 2.21
C LEU A 252 -7.30 -12.15 3.62
N ALA A 253 -7.63 -13.01 4.60
CA ALA A 253 -7.10 -12.90 5.95
C ALA A 253 -5.58 -13.16 6.01
N GLU A 254 -5.09 -14.14 5.27
CA GLU A 254 -3.65 -14.41 5.12
C GLU A 254 -2.93 -13.20 4.48
N ALA A 255 -3.49 -12.66 3.40
CA ALA A 255 -2.95 -11.48 2.74
C ALA A 255 -2.95 -10.25 3.66
N TYR A 256 -4.02 -10.04 4.44
CA TYR A 256 -4.08 -8.97 5.43
C TYR A 256 -2.96 -9.10 6.47
N THR A 257 -2.77 -10.31 6.99
CA THR A 257 -1.74 -10.58 8.00
C THR A 257 -0.33 -10.32 7.44
N GLY A 258 -0.06 -10.77 6.20
CA GLY A 258 1.22 -10.50 5.53
C GLY A 258 1.46 -9.00 5.31
N LEU A 259 0.47 -8.26 4.85
CA LEU A 259 0.56 -6.81 4.67
C LEU A 259 0.75 -6.07 6.00
N ALA A 260 0.10 -6.53 7.07
CA ALA A 260 0.24 -5.95 8.40
C ALA A 260 1.66 -6.12 8.95
N VAL A 261 2.28 -7.29 8.74
CA VAL A 261 3.67 -7.54 9.12
C VAL A 261 4.61 -6.62 8.34
N GLN A 262 4.45 -6.52 7.02
CA GLN A 262 5.26 -5.60 6.20
C GLN A 262 5.13 -4.15 6.65
N LEU A 263 3.92 -3.71 7.02
CA LEU A 263 3.70 -2.36 7.52
C LEU A 263 4.43 -2.10 8.85
N ILE A 264 4.49 -3.10 9.73
CA ILE A 264 5.26 -3.01 10.98
C ILE A 264 6.75 -2.90 10.66
N GLU A 265 7.28 -3.74 9.78
CA GLU A 265 8.68 -3.72 9.37
C GLU A 265 9.10 -2.35 8.78
N VAL A 266 8.26 -1.77 7.90
CA VAL A 266 8.52 -0.45 7.30
C VAL A 266 8.48 0.67 8.35
N ARG A 267 7.66 0.56 9.40
CA ARG A 267 7.59 1.54 10.48
C ARG A 267 8.74 1.45 11.46
N GLU A 268 9.39 0.30 11.56
CA GLU A 268 10.54 0.06 12.44
C GLU A 268 11.89 0.38 11.76
N ALA A 269 11.92 0.53 10.43
CA ALA A 269 13.10 0.87 9.63
C ALA A 269 13.48 2.36 9.68
#